data_AF-A0A9N8DMI2-F1
#
_entry.id   AF-A0A9N8DMI2-F1
#
_cell.length_a   1.000
_cell.length_b   1.000
_cell.length_c   1.000
_cell.angle_alpha   90.00
_cell.angle_beta   90.00
_cell.angle_gamma   90.00
#
_symmetry.space_group_name_H-M   'P 1'
#
loop_
_entity.id
_entity.type
_entity.pdbx_description
1 polymer ?
#
loop_
_entity_poly.entity_id
_entity_poly.type
_entity_poly.pdbx_seq_one_letter_code
_entity_poly.pdbx_strand_id
1 'polypeptide(L)'
;MNAHEAIDIVGDSDEEMEDVEEKPMLASLVHEQGGHHIEIQNKDLNTVEWLLKDPVIRQAIKKGIQGWKPAPVAEWNVDGEPADGPEEALGVECFPIDPSQVDQVRQRAIELGHPLAEEYDFQSDHSIPNLPPIHLKPETKIRTYQSRALSQMLGSGRARSGMIVLPCGAGKTLTGVTAAHTIKKSVLCLTTNAVSVRQWKEQFQKWTTIKDSHIAVFTANSKRANLPESCILISTYQMIAHSGERAAESKAIMDRIQKQNWGLLLMDEAHVVPAPEYRRAIQSIKARCKLGLTATMVREDGKIADLRPLIGPTLYEAKWKDLTAQGYLANVKCLEVWCPMTPDFADAYKKEPKQRSKMRLCGVNPNKLRAVEMLVRYHESQGDKIIVFSDCIFTLEVFAVMLERPYLYGQTKEWEREFWLGEFRKDTREVPTILLSKIGDVAIDLPKANVLIQVTSHDASQRQEAQRLGRILRPKFGDNASFDAFFYTLVCTQTKEMGYCKDRRQYLVDQGYSFEVVEKLCDKANGLAVGEKYAYATPKDDYELLQEALKENIRRAQKEGGGRKRPARHDR
;
A
#
# COMPACT_ATOMS: atom_id res chain seq x y z
N MET A 1 24.92 39.16 -6.41
CA MET A 1 24.25 40.00 -5.40
C MET A 1 23.41 39.07 -4.54
N ASN A 2 23.54 39.22 -3.23
CA ASN A 2 22.99 38.32 -2.22
C ASN A 2 21.46 38.32 -2.20
N ALA A 3 20.94 37.17 -1.78
CA ALA A 3 19.58 36.97 -1.30
C ALA A 3 19.22 38.03 -0.26
N HIS A 4 18.21 38.86 -0.53
CA HIS A 4 17.26 39.37 0.48
C HIS A 4 16.15 40.32 -0.04
N GLU A 5 16.09 40.68 -1.32
CA GLU A 5 15.07 41.63 -1.80
C GLU A 5 14.40 41.17 -3.09
N ALA A 6 13.28 40.45 -2.94
CA ALA A 6 12.23 40.29 -3.95
C ALA A 6 10.98 39.72 -3.27
N ILE A 7 10.41 40.47 -2.33
CA ILE A 7 9.05 40.30 -1.82
C ILE A 7 8.31 41.57 -2.22
N ASP A 8 7.46 41.45 -3.23
CA ASP A 8 6.15 42.10 -3.35
C ASP A 8 5.68 42.08 -4.81
N ILE A 9 4.36 41.94 -4.99
CA ILE A 9 3.59 41.95 -6.25
C ILE A 9 3.43 40.58 -6.94
N VAL A 10 2.74 39.65 -6.29
CA VAL A 10 1.67 38.85 -6.91
C VAL A 10 0.59 38.71 -5.84
N GLY A 11 -0.61 39.21 -6.12
CA GLY A 11 -1.69 39.30 -5.15
C GLY A 11 -2.15 37.93 -4.64
N ASP A 12 -2.31 37.87 -3.32
CA ASP A 12 -3.09 36.87 -2.60
C ASP A 12 -4.47 36.71 -3.24
N SER A 13 -4.63 35.58 -3.91
CA SER A 13 -5.88 34.83 -3.82
C SER A 13 -5.54 33.53 -3.12
N ASP A 14 -5.17 33.63 -1.84
CA ASP A 14 -5.27 32.54 -0.89
C ASP A 14 -6.76 32.20 -0.75
N GLU A 15 -7.23 31.29 -1.60
CA GLU A 15 -8.26 30.37 -1.16
C GLU A 15 -7.59 29.54 -0.06
N GLU A 16 -7.69 30.03 1.18
CA GLU A 16 -7.51 29.21 2.37
C GLU A 16 -8.31 27.92 2.14
N MET A 17 -7.63 26.83 1.82
CA MET A 17 -8.19 25.52 2.06
C MET A 17 -8.40 25.48 3.56
N GLU A 18 -9.65 25.65 4.00
CA GLU A 18 -10.06 25.38 5.36
C GLU A 18 -9.50 24.00 5.72
N ASP A 19 -8.46 23.98 6.54
CA ASP A 19 -8.13 22.81 7.33
C ASP A 19 -9.41 22.49 8.09
N VAL A 20 -10.12 21.45 7.64
CA VAL A 20 -11.30 20.94 8.34
C VAL A 20 -10.78 20.42 9.67
N GLU A 21 -10.78 21.28 10.70
CA GLU A 21 -10.54 20.92 12.08
C GLU A 21 -11.42 19.70 12.38
N GLU A 22 -10.78 18.54 12.53
CA GLU A 22 -11.47 17.29 12.83
C GLU A 22 -12.18 17.46 14.17
N LYS A 23 -13.51 17.63 14.14
CA LYS A 23 -14.31 17.50 15.36
C LYS A 23 -13.98 16.14 15.98
N PRO A 24 -13.57 16.08 17.25
CA PRO A 24 -13.31 14.81 17.91
C PRO A 24 -14.58 13.94 17.84
N MET A 25 -14.42 12.66 17.50
CA MET A 25 -15.54 11.72 17.61
C MET A 25 -15.86 11.53 19.09
N LEU A 26 -16.85 12.27 19.59
CA LEU A 26 -17.26 12.28 21.00
C LEU A 26 -18.13 11.08 21.39
N ALA A 27 -18.53 10.26 20.41
CA ALA A 27 -19.36 9.08 20.61
C ALA A 27 -18.76 7.83 19.93
N SER A 28 -18.77 6.71 20.65
CA SER A 28 -18.26 5.41 20.23
C SER A 28 -19.38 4.38 20.18
N LEU A 29 -19.49 3.63 19.09
CA LEU A 29 -20.30 2.42 19.01
C LEU A 29 -19.48 1.23 19.51
N VAL A 30 -19.79 0.77 20.72
CA VAL A 30 -19.05 -0.30 21.39
C VAL A 30 -19.74 -1.65 21.17
N HIS A 31 -18.94 -2.64 20.77
CA HIS A 31 -19.35 -4.02 20.60
C HIS A 31 -18.84 -4.88 21.77
N GLU A 32 -19.74 -5.47 22.57
CA GLU A 32 -19.41 -6.29 23.74
C GLU A 32 -20.21 -7.61 23.78
N GLN A 33 -19.92 -8.48 24.77
CA GLN A 33 -20.53 -9.83 24.88
C GLN A 33 -22.07 -9.79 25.04
N GLY A 34 -22.63 -8.71 25.59
CA GLY A 34 -24.05 -8.54 25.89
C GLY A 34 -24.86 -7.75 24.86
N GLY A 35 -24.23 -7.16 23.84
CA GLY A 35 -24.92 -6.33 22.86
C GLY A 35 -24.05 -5.23 22.26
N HIS A 36 -24.72 -4.19 21.74
CA HIS A 36 -24.09 -3.02 21.18
C HIS A 36 -24.60 -1.81 21.95
N HIS A 37 -23.74 -0.84 22.25
CA HIS A 37 -24.17 0.40 22.88
C HIS A 37 -23.42 1.60 22.30
N ILE A 38 -24.02 2.78 22.38
CA ILE A 38 -23.34 4.05 22.10
C ILE A 38 -22.81 4.58 23.42
N GLU A 39 -21.52 4.82 23.47
CA GLU A 39 -20.82 5.44 24.59
C GLU A 39 -20.50 6.89 24.22
N ILE A 40 -20.89 7.86 25.05
CA ILE A 40 -20.58 9.29 24.86
C ILE A 40 -19.66 9.75 25.99
N GLN A 41 -18.49 10.29 25.62
CA GLN A 41 -17.52 10.82 26.58
C GLN A 41 -17.88 12.25 27.00
N ASN A 42 -17.54 12.60 28.25
CA ASN A 42 -17.60 13.96 28.82
C ASN A 42 -19.00 14.59 28.94
N LYS A 43 -20.08 13.80 28.83
CA LYS A 43 -21.46 14.30 28.86
C LYS A 43 -21.69 15.49 27.93
N ASP A 44 -21.15 15.48 26.71
CA ASP A 44 -21.43 16.54 25.75
C ASP A 44 -22.94 16.57 25.44
N LEU A 45 -23.64 17.51 26.08
CA LEU A 45 -25.09 17.65 26.01
C LEU A 45 -25.55 17.86 24.57
N ASN A 46 -24.74 18.53 23.74
CA ASN A 46 -25.06 18.69 22.31
C ASN A 46 -25.05 17.34 21.60
N THR A 47 -24.07 16.49 21.91
CA THR A 47 -23.93 15.15 21.32
C THR A 47 -25.07 14.22 21.75
N VAL A 48 -25.43 14.25 23.04
CA VAL A 48 -26.57 13.51 23.59
C VAL A 48 -27.90 14.00 22.98
N GLU A 49 -28.07 15.32 22.83
CA GLU A 49 -29.30 15.93 22.36
C GLU A 49 -29.60 15.60 20.90
N TRP A 50 -28.62 15.66 19.97
CA TRP A 50 -28.86 15.26 18.58
C TRP A 50 -29.13 13.75 18.47
N LEU A 51 -28.42 12.94 19.25
CA LEU A 51 -28.53 11.48 19.23
C LEU A 51 -29.91 10.99 19.68
N LEU A 52 -30.50 11.66 20.69
CA LEU A 52 -31.84 11.37 21.20
C LEU A 52 -32.96 12.03 20.38
N LYS A 53 -32.68 13.11 19.63
CA LYS A 53 -33.64 13.78 18.75
C LYS A 53 -33.90 13.04 17.44
N ASP A 54 -32.91 12.32 16.91
CA ASP A 54 -33.09 11.60 15.65
C ASP A 54 -34.04 10.38 15.84
N PRO A 55 -35.13 10.28 15.07
CA PRO A 55 -36.15 9.26 15.27
C PRO A 55 -35.63 7.84 14.98
N VAL A 56 -34.68 7.67 14.06
CA VAL A 56 -34.13 6.36 13.69
C VAL A 56 -33.24 5.84 14.82
N ILE A 57 -32.33 6.69 15.32
CA ILE A 57 -31.44 6.32 16.43
C ILE A 57 -32.24 6.08 17.71
N ARG A 58 -33.22 6.95 18.01
CA ARG A 58 -34.09 6.79 19.17
C ARG A 58 -34.91 5.50 19.15
N GLN A 59 -35.36 5.07 17.97
CA GLN A 59 -36.09 3.81 17.81
C GLN A 59 -35.16 2.59 17.99
N ALA A 60 -33.88 2.73 17.64
CA ALA A 60 -32.88 1.69 17.80
C ALA A 60 -32.36 1.55 19.24
N ILE A 61 -32.39 2.63 20.04
CA ILE A 61 -32.05 2.60 21.46
C ILE A 61 -33.13 1.81 22.23
N LYS A 62 -32.72 0.70 22.86
CA LYS A 62 -33.63 -0.13 23.66
C LYS A 62 -34.03 0.60 24.93
N LYS A 63 -35.32 0.94 25.07
CA LYS A 63 -35.92 1.31 26.36
C LYS A 63 -35.93 0.07 27.27
N GLY A 64 -34.95 -0.03 28.17
CA GLY A 64 -34.95 -0.99 29.27
C GLY A 64 -34.52 -2.41 28.86
N ILE A 65 -33.27 -2.77 29.16
CA ILE A 65 -32.88 -4.17 29.27
C ILE A 65 -33.00 -4.56 30.73
N GLN A 66 -33.92 -5.47 31.07
CA GLN A 66 -33.86 -6.21 32.34
C GLN A 66 -32.57 -7.03 32.36
N GLY A 67 -31.64 -6.67 33.26
CA GLY A 67 -30.39 -7.40 33.47
C GLY A 67 -29.12 -6.79 32.86
N TRP A 68 -29.19 -5.62 32.22
CA TRP A 68 -27.97 -4.88 31.84
C TRP A 68 -27.41 -4.15 33.05
N LYS A 69 -26.15 -4.42 33.39
CA LYS A 69 -25.38 -3.66 34.38
C LYS A 69 -24.36 -2.80 33.62
N PRO A 70 -24.37 -1.47 33.79
CA PRO A 70 -23.31 -0.63 33.22
C PRO A 70 -21.95 -1.08 33.76
N ALA A 71 -20.88 -0.84 33.00
CA ALA A 71 -19.52 -0.89 33.55
C ALA A 71 -19.48 -0.02 34.83
N PRO A 72 -18.75 -0.41 35.89
CA PRO A 72 -18.80 0.29 37.17
C PRO A 72 -18.50 1.78 36.98
N VAL A 73 -19.53 2.60 37.22
CA VAL A 73 -19.42 4.05 37.34
C VAL A 73 -19.09 4.32 38.81
N ALA A 74 -18.13 5.20 39.09
CA ALA A 74 -17.79 5.57 40.46
C ALA A 74 -19.05 6.06 41.21
N GLU A 75 -19.40 5.37 42.30
CA GLU A 75 -20.57 5.68 43.14
C GLU A 75 -20.28 6.87 44.07
N TRP A 76 -21.27 7.73 44.28
CA TRP A 76 -21.20 8.91 45.15
C TRP A 76 -21.80 8.59 46.52
N ASN A 77 -21.16 9.04 47.62
CA ASN A 77 -21.74 8.96 48.96
C ASN A 77 -22.78 10.09 49.20
N VAL A 78 -23.72 9.81 50.11
CA VAL A 78 -24.95 10.60 50.40
C VAL A 78 -24.67 12.04 50.87
N ASP A 79 -23.43 12.37 51.22
CA ASP A 79 -23.05 13.67 51.77
C ASP A 79 -22.31 14.59 50.78
N GLY A 80 -22.20 14.22 49.50
CA GLY A 80 -21.71 15.12 48.46
C GLY A 80 -20.20 15.41 48.48
N GLU A 81 -19.41 14.66 49.24
CA GLU A 81 -17.94 14.66 49.14
C GLU A 81 -17.44 13.47 48.29
N PRO A 82 -16.41 13.67 47.46
CA PRO A 82 -15.81 12.60 46.68
C PRO A 82 -15.15 11.58 47.62
N ALA A 83 -15.49 10.30 47.49
CA ALA A 83 -14.74 9.25 48.14
C ALA A 83 -13.30 9.27 47.59
N ASP A 84 -12.29 9.29 48.48
CA ASP A 84 -10.87 9.20 48.12
C ASP A 84 -10.65 8.01 47.16
N GLY A 85 -10.52 8.33 45.88
CA GLY A 85 -10.36 7.41 44.76
C GLY A 85 -9.64 8.15 43.62
N PRO A 86 -8.84 7.45 42.80
CA PRO A 86 -7.87 8.09 41.93
C PRO A 86 -8.56 8.93 40.84
N GLU A 87 -8.03 10.15 40.66
CA GLU A 87 -8.20 11.15 39.59
C GLU A 87 -9.27 10.89 38.50
N GLU A 88 -10.25 11.80 38.45
CA GLU A 88 -11.07 12.18 37.28
C GLU A 88 -11.65 11.04 36.40
N ALA A 89 -12.71 10.37 36.88
CA ALA A 89 -13.61 9.63 36.00
C ALA A 89 -14.51 10.61 35.22
N LEU A 90 -14.09 10.99 34.00
CA LEU A 90 -14.93 11.69 33.03
C LEU A 90 -16.28 10.96 32.89
N GLY A 91 -17.40 11.66 33.08
CA GLY A 91 -18.73 11.04 33.06
C GLY A 91 -19.06 10.43 31.69
N VAL A 92 -19.26 9.11 31.65
CA VAL A 92 -19.60 8.34 30.44
C VAL A 92 -21.10 8.02 30.44
N GLU A 93 -21.81 8.28 29.34
CA GLU A 93 -23.19 7.84 29.14
C GLU A 93 -23.27 6.71 28.10
N CYS A 94 -23.96 5.62 28.44
CA CYS A 94 -24.11 4.44 27.57
C CYS A 94 -25.57 4.22 27.16
N PHE A 95 -25.82 4.06 25.86
CA PHE A 95 -27.14 3.83 25.28
C PHE A 95 -27.19 2.48 24.55
N PRO A 96 -27.87 1.45 25.09
CA PRO A 96 -27.94 0.14 24.45
C PRO A 96 -28.75 0.18 23.16
N ILE A 97 -28.24 -0.46 22.11
CA ILE A 97 -28.82 -0.51 20.77
C ILE A 97 -29.29 -1.94 20.44
N ASP A 98 -30.38 -2.04 19.68
CA ASP A 98 -30.78 -3.30 19.07
C ASP A 98 -29.75 -3.81 18.04
N PRO A 99 -29.21 -5.04 18.19
CA PRO A 99 -28.23 -5.61 17.25
C PRO A 99 -28.66 -5.57 15.77
N SER A 100 -29.97 -5.65 15.47
CA SER A 100 -30.50 -5.60 14.10
C SER A 100 -30.48 -4.20 13.48
N GLN A 101 -30.36 -3.17 14.31
CA GLN A 101 -30.44 -1.75 13.91
C GLN A 101 -29.07 -1.06 13.88
N VAL A 102 -28.00 -1.74 14.30
CA VAL A 102 -26.64 -1.18 14.41
C VAL A 102 -26.16 -0.55 13.10
N ASP A 103 -26.38 -1.23 11.97
CA ASP A 103 -25.99 -0.70 10.65
C ASP A 103 -26.78 0.56 10.27
N GLN A 104 -28.07 0.63 10.62
CA GLN A 104 -28.92 1.79 10.36
C GLN A 104 -28.50 2.99 11.20
N VAL A 105 -28.22 2.76 12.50
CA VAL A 105 -27.72 3.80 13.41
C VAL A 105 -26.39 4.36 12.92
N ARG A 106 -25.46 3.49 12.53
CA ARG A 106 -24.17 3.90 11.99
C ARG A 106 -24.31 4.75 10.72
N GLN A 107 -25.13 4.30 9.77
CA GLN A 107 -25.35 5.04 8.53
C GLN A 107 -26.00 6.40 8.80
N ARG A 108 -26.98 6.44 9.71
CA ARG A 108 -27.67 7.66 10.09
C ARG A 108 -26.76 8.67 10.79
N ALA A 109 -25.87 8.20 11.67
CA ALA A 109 -24.89 9.04 12.33
C ALA A 109 -23.93 9.72 11.33
N ILE A 110 -23.55 9.02 10.26
CA ILE A 110 -22.77 9.59 9.16
C ILE A 110 -23.57 10.66 8.39
N GLU A 111 -24.85 10.40 8.08
CA GLU A 111 -25.73 11.37 7.40
C GLU A 111 -25.94 12.66 8.20
N LEU A 112 -25.95 12.56 9.52
CA LEU A 112 -26.09 13.69 10.45
C LEU A 112 -24.78 14.45 10.67
N GLY A 113 -23.67 14.02 10.06
CA GLY A 113 -22.35 14.65 10.24
C GLY A 113 -21.66 14.32 11.56
N HIS A 114 -22.16 13.31 12.30
CA HIS A 114 -21.62 12.88 13.59
C HIS A 114 -21.22 11.39 13.56
N PRO A 115 -20.16 11.01 12.82
CA PRO A 115 -19.74 9.62 12.69
C PRO A 115 -19.32 9.02 14.05
N LEU A 116 -19.80 7.80 14.34
CA LEU A 116 -19.46 7.06 15.54
C LEU A 116 -18.14 6.28 15.36
N ALA A 117 -17.32 6.27 16.40
CA ALA A 117 -16.14 5.42 16.43
C ALA A 117 -16.51 3.96 16.69
N GLU A 118 -16.14 3.02 15.81
CA GLU A 118 -16.35 1.58 16.07
C GLU A 118 -15.29 1.06 17.04
N GLU A 119 -15.71 0.64 18.25
CA GLU A 119 -14.85 0.05 19.27
C GLU A 119 -15.26 -1.39 19.61
N TYR A 120 -14.27 -2.23 19.88
CA TYR A 120 -14.45 -3.63 20.25
C TYR A 120 -13.79 -3.92 21.58
N ASP A 121 -14.58 -4.28 22.59
CA ASP A 121 -14.06 -4.81 23.84
C ASP A 121 -13.73 -6.30 23.70
N PHE A 122 -12.47 -6.57 23.34
CA PHE A 122 -12.01 -7.92 23.08
C PHE A 122 -11.65 -8.70 24.35
N GLN A 123 -11.48 -8.02 25.49
CA GLN A 123 -11.13 -8.67 26.76
C GLN A 123 -12.36 -9.28 27.42
N SER A 124 -13.48 -8.57 27.42
CA SER A 124 -14.73 -9.05 27.99
C SER A 124 -15.52 -9.96 27.05
N ASP A 125 -15.26 -9.92 25.73
CA ASP A 125 -15.99 -10.74 24.77
C ASP A 125 -15.56 -12.22 24.81
N HIS A 126 -16.35 -13.08 25.45
CA HIS A 126 -16.15 -14.54 25.38
C HIS A 126 -16.96 -15.23 24.27
N SER A 127 -17.73 -14.48 23.46
CA SER A 127 -18.54 -15.06 22.37
C SER A 127 -17.71 -15.53 21.18
N ILE A 128 -16.55 -14.89 20.96
CA ILE A 128 -15.59 -15.27 19.93
C ILE A 128 -14.48 -16.11 20.58
N PRO A 129 -14.28 -17.36 20.14
CA PRO A 129 -13.20 -18.21 20.65
C PRO A 129 -11.83 -17.55 20.51
N ASN A 130 -11.05 -17.59 21.59
CA ASN A 130 -9.68 -17.11 21.58
C ASN A 130 -8.82 -17.99 20.67
N LEU A 131 -7.85 -17.36 20.01
CA LEU A 131 -6.75 -18.09 19.41
C LEU A 131 -5.98 -18.85 20.50
N PRO A 132 -5.33 -19.98 20.17
CA PRO A 132 -4.32 -20.55 21.05
C PRO A 132 -3.25 -19.48 21.37
N PRO A 133 -2.49 -19.63 22.47
CA PRO A 133 -1.53 -18.63 22.91
C PRO A 133 -0.60 -18.18 21.79
N ILE A 134 -0.91 -17.02 21.23
CA ILE A 134 -0.11 -16.31 20.25
C ILE A 134 0.73 -15.33 21.05
N HIS A 135 2.02 -15.59 21.16
CA HIS A 135 2.99 -14.68 21.78
C HIS A 135 3.93 -14.15 20.71
N LEU A 136 4.32 -12.89 20.83
CA LEU A 136 5.49 -12.40 20.08
C LEU A 136 6.73 -13.15 20.58
N LYS A 137 7.59 -13.57 19.65
CA LYS A 137 8.85 -14.19 20.04
C LYS A 137 9.77 -13.15 20.71
N PRO A 138 10.62 -13.53 21.68
CA PRO A 138 11.47 -12.59 22.43
C PRO A 138 12.36 -11.70 21.55
N GLU A 139 12.77 -12.18 20.38
CA GLU A 139 13.61 -11.44 19.44
C GLU A 139 12.85 -10.34 18.69
N THR A 140 11.51 -10.35 18.78
CA THR A 140 10.64 -9.41 18.07
C THR A 140 10.61 -8.07 18.80
N LYS A 141 11.38 -7.10 18.30
CA LYS A 141 11.34 -5.71 18.77
C LYS A 141 10.50 -4.85 17.83
N ILE A 142 9.47 -4.25 18.38
CA ILE A 142 8.59 -3.31 17.68
C ILE A 142 9.21 -1.91 17.76
N ARG A 143 9.15 -1.15 16.67
CA ARG A 143 9.69 0.22 16.60
C ARG A 143 8.73 1.21 17.26
N THR A 144 9.26 2.35 17.72
CA THR A 144 8.49 3.35 18.50
C THR A 144 7.24 3.84 17.77
N TYR A 145 7.33 4.17 16.48
CA TYR A 145 6.18 4.61 15.68
C TYR A 145 5.13 3.50 15.49
N GLN A 146 5.54 2.23 15.45
CA GLN A 146 4.59 1.10 15.37
C GLN A 146 3.86 0.94 16.70
N SER A 147 4.57 1.10 17.82
CA SER A 147 3.96 1.10 19.15
C SER A 147 2.98 2.27 19.31
N ARG A 148 3.34 3.47 18.83
CA ARG A 148 2.45 4.64 18.82
C ARG A 148 1.22 4.41 17.93
N ALA A 149 1.39 3.81 16.76
CA ALA A 149 0.27 3.46 15.88
C ALA A 149 -0.68 2.47 16.54
N LEU A 150 -0.14 1.45 17.22
CA LEU A 150 -0.92 0.45 17.93
C LEU A 150 -1.59 1.01 19.19
N SER A 151 -0.98 1.95 19.91
CA SER A 151 -1.62 2.56 21.08
C SER A 151 -2.80 3.46 20.72
N GLN A 152 -2.85 4.01 19.50
CA GLN A 152 -4.04 4.72 18.98
C GLN A 152 -5.19 3.77 18.62
N MET A 153 -4.85 2.53 18.26
CA MET A 153 -5.84 1.49 17.94
C MET A 153 -6.29 0.73 19.19
N LEU A 154 -5.37 0.43 20.10
CA LEU A 154 -5.55 -0.46 21.23
C LEU A 154 -5.39 0.34 22.52
N GLY A 155 -6.47 0.46 23.30
CA GLY A 155 -6.48 1.21 24.56
C GLY A 155 -7.37 0.54 25.59
N SER A 156 -6.93 0.47 26.85
CA SER A 156 -7.71 -0.01 28.01
C SER A 156 -8.51 -1.32 27.77
N GLY A 157 -7.96 -2.27 27.01
CA GLY A 157 -8.62 -3.55 26.69
C GLY A 157 -9.61 -3.52 25.52
N ARG A 158 -9.78 -2.37 24.87
CA ARG A 158 -10.60 -2.16 23.68
C ARG A 158 -9.75 -1.94 22.44
N ALA A 159 -10.33 -2.24 21.27
CA ALA A 159 -9.74 -2.05 19.96
C ALA A 159 -10.65 -1.17 19.09
N ARG A 160 -10.12 -0.06 18.60
CA ARG A 160 -10.79 0.84 17.67
C ARG A 160 -10.56 0.40 16.22
N SER A 161 -11.63 0.37 15.42
CA SER A 161 -11.50 0.14 13.98
C SER A 161 -10.95 1.38 13.29
N GLY A 162 -10.09 1.18 12.30
CA GLY A 162 -9.54 2.29 11.52
C GLY A 162 -8.36 1.92 10.66
N MET A 163 -7.70 2.95 10.14
CA MET A 163 -6.60 2.83 9.19
C MET A 163 -5.27 3.27 9.81
N ILE A 164 -4.23 2.48 9.59
CA ILE A 164 -2.85 2.81 9.91
C ILE A 164 -2.07 2.96 8.61
N VAL A 165 -1.59 4.18 8.36
CA VAL A 165 -0.83 4.54 7.17
C VAL A 165 0.65 4.49 7.49
N LEU A 166 1.33 3.49 6.95
CA LEU A 166 2.76 3.26 7.14
C LEU A 166 3.44 3.07 5.78
N PRO A 167 4.51 3.82 5.49
CA PRO A 167 5.33 3.65 4.30
C PRO A 167 5.73 2.21 3.99
N CYS A 168 6.05 1.95 2.72
CA CYS A 168 6.68 0.68 2.36
C CYS A 168 8.01 0.51 3.11
N GLY A 169 8.31 -0.69 3.59
CA GLY A 169 9.51 -0.95 4.42
C GLY A 169 9.38 -0.56 5.90
N ALA A 170 8.37 0.23 6.29
CA ALA A 170 8.15 0.62 7.69
C ALA A 170 7.54 -0.49 8.58
N GLY A 171 7.29 -1.69 8.03
CA GLY A 171 6.83 -2.83 8.83
C GLY A 171 5.32 -2.92 9.04
N LYS A 172 4.51 -2.56 8.03
CA LYS A 172 3.03 -2.75 8.03
C LYS A 172 2.60 -4.13 8.53
N THR A 173 3.23 -5.17 8.01
CA THR A 173 2.88 -6.55 8.35
C THR A 173 3.15 -6.86 9.82
N LEU A 174 4.27 -6.39 10.39
CA LEU A 174 4.57 -6.58 11.81
C LEU A 174 3.55 -5.86 12.70
N THR A 175 3.11 -4.65 12.30
CA THR A 175 2.03 -3.92 12.99
C THR A 175 0.74 -4.74 13.02
N GLY A 176 0.31 -5.30 11.88
CA GLY A 176 -0.89 -6.15 11.82
C GLY A 176 -0.77 -7.45 12.62
N VAL A 177 0.40 -8.09 12.58
CA VAL A 177 0.70 -9.28 13.40
C VAL A 177 0.64 -8.96 14.89
N THR A 178 1.14 -7.79 15.30
CA THR A 178 1.08 -7.34 16.69
C THR A 178 -0.36 -7.04 17.12
N ALA A 179 -1.16 -6.39 16.27
CA ALA A 179 -2.58 -6.17 16.56
C ALA A 179 -3.33 -7.50 16.78
N ALA A 180 -3.08 -8.50 15.93
CA ALA A 180 -3.60 -9.85 16.10
C ALA A 180 -3.13 -10.53 17.40
N HIS A 181 -1.85 -10.35 17.76
CA HIS A 181 -1.29 -10.83 19.02
C HIS A 181 -1.96 -10.20 20.25
N THR A 182 -2.28 -8.90 20.22
CA THR A 182 -2.90 -8.21 21.35
C THR A 182 -4.38 -8.59 21.51
N ILE A 183 -5.13 -8.66 20.39
CA ILE A 183 -6.56 -8.97 20.39
C ILE A 183 -6.82 -10.46 20.71
N LYS A 184 -5.94 -11.37 20.28
CA LYS A 184 -6.01 -12.84 20.56
C LYS A 184 -7.32 -13.52 20.13
N LYS A 185 -8.07 -12.94 19.19
CA LYS A 185 -9.28 -13.52 18.59
C LYS A 185 -9.01 -14.04 17.19
N SER A 186 -9.96 -14.80 16.62
CA SER A 186 -9.90 -15.22 15.21
C SER A 186 -9.70 -14.03 14.27
N VAL A 187 -8.77 -14.17 13.33
CA VAL A 187 -8.34 -13.11 12.41
C VAL A 187 -8.58 -13.50 10.97
N LEU A 188 -9.25 -12.63 10.21
CA LEU A 188 -9.33 -12.73 8.76
C LEU A 188 -8.39 -11.70 8.14
N CYS A 189 -7.38 -12.13 7.40
CA CYS A 189 -6.44 -11.26 6.71
C CYS A 189 -6.68 -11.30 5.20
N LEU A 190 -6.98 -10.15 4.61
CA LEU A 190 -7.23 -9.96 3.19
C LEU A 190 -6.07 -9.24 2.52
N THR A 191 -5.56 -9.81 1.44
CA THR A 191 -4.45 -9.26 0.65
C THR A 191 -4.80 -9.18 -0.83
N THR A 192 -3.94 -8.53 -1.63
CA THR A 192 -4.22 -8.31 -3.06
C THR A 192 -3.94 -9.53 -3.93
N ASN A 193 -2.97 -10.37 -3.58
CA ASN A 193 -2.55 -11.51 -4.41
C ASN A 193 -2.02 -12.69 -3.58
N ALA A 194 -1.87 -13.85 -4.23
CA ALA A 194 -1.45 -15.08 -3.57
C ALA A 194 -0.02 -15.06 -3.02
N VAL A 195 0.87 -14.20 -3.55
CA VAL A 195 2.23 -14.07 -3.02
C VAL A 195 2.21 -13.32 -1.69
N SER A 196 1.44 -12.24 -1.59
CA SER A 196 1.21 -11.54 -0.33
C SER A 196 0.57 -12.45 0.72
N VAL A 197 -0.33 -13.36 0.33
CA VAL A 197 -0.87 -14.38 1.25
C VAL A 197 0.24 -15.25 1.86
N ARG A 198 1.18 -15.74 1.04
CA ARG A 198 2.34 -16.51 1.53
C ARG A 198 3.22 -15.67 2.45
N GLN A 199 3.53 -14.43 2.06
CA GLN A 199 4.32 -13.51 2.90
C GLN A 199 3.66 -13.29 4.26
N TRP A 200 2.37 -13.01 4.31
CA TRP A 200 1.66 -12.83 5.58
C TRP A 200 1.73 -14.09 6.45
N LYS A 201 1.54 -15.28 5.87
CA LYS A 201 1.69 -16.56 6.57
C LYS A 201 3.09 -16.69 7.20
N GLU A 202 4.14 -16.43 6.41
CA GLU A 202 5.53 -16.48 6.87
C GLU A 202 5.80 -15.45 7.96
N GLN A 203 5.26 -14.24 7.87
CA GLN A 203 5.44 -13.20 8.88
C GLN A 203 4.76 -13.56 10.22
N PHE A 204 3.56 -14.16 10.18
CA PHE A 204 2.92 -14.69 11.39
C PHE A 204 3.78 -15.77 12.04
N GLN A 205 4.30 -16.73 11.27
CA GLN A 205 5.18 -17.79 11.77
C GLN A 205 6.54 -17.26 12.26
N LYS A 206 7.05 -16.21 11.61
CA LYS A 206 8.34 -15.61 11.94
C LYS A 206 8.29 -14.89 13.28
N TRP A 207 7.31 -14.00 13.47
CA TRP A 207 7.25 -13.09 14.62
C TRP A 207 6.46 -13.64 15.81
N THR A 208 5.66 -14.68 15.62
CA THR A 208 4.80 -15.24 16.68
C THR A 208 5.06 -16.72 16.93
N THR A 209 4.62 -17.21 18.08
CA THR A 209 4.67 -18.62 18.48
C THR A 209 3.52 -19.47 17.93
N ILE A 210 2.66 -18.91 17.06
CA ILE A 210 1.49 -19.63 16.57
C ILE A 210 1.88 -20.85 15.72
N LYS A 211 1.20 -21.98 15.95
CA LYS A 211 1.42 -23.21 15.19
C LYS A 211 0.79 -23.11 13.80
N ASP A 212 1.45 -23.69 12.80
CA ASP A 212 0.94 -23.74 11.41
C ASP A 212 -0.44 -24.40 11.29
N SER A 213 -0.82 -25.27 12.22
CA SER A 213 -2.15 -25.86 12.26
C SER A 213 -3.29 -24.84 12.44
N HIS A 214 -3.00 -23.67 13.01
CA HIS A 214 -3.97 -22.60 13.26
C HIS A 214 -3.88 -21.45 12.25
N ILE A 215 -2.92 -21.50 11.32
CA ILE A 215 -2.87 -20.61 10.16
C ILE A 215 -3.45 -21.35 8.96
N ALA A 216 -4.48 -20.78 8.37
CA ALA A 216 -5.09 -21.30 7.16
C ALA A 216 -4.94 -20.31 6.01
N VAL A 217 -4.75 -20.87 4.81
CA VAL A 217 -4.64 -20.10 3.58
C VAL A 217 -5.83 -20.48 2.68
N PHE A 218 -6.49 -19.47 2.15
CA PHE A 218 -7.57 -19.63 1.18
C PHE A 218 -7.26 -18.87 -0.11
N THR A 219 -6.79 -19.61 -1.12
CA THR A 219 -6.47 -19.11 -2.46
C THR A 219 -7.03 -20.05 -3.52
N ALA A 220 -6.95 -19.68 -4.80
CA ALA A 220 -7.40 -20.54 -5.89
C ALA A 220 -6.69 -21.92 -5.90
N ASN A 221 -5.40 -21.95 -5.53
CA ASN A 221 -4.54 -23.13 -5.62
C ASN A 221 -4.35 -23.87 -4.30
N SER A 222 -4.72 -23.27 -3.16
CA SER A 222 -4.56 -23.86 -1.84
C SER A 222 -5.84 -23.68 -1.04
N LYS A 223 -6.47 -24.81 -0.69
CA LYS A 223 -7.74 -24.89 0.02
C LYS A 223 -7.57 -25.87 1.17
N ARG A 224 -7.67 -25.37 2.40
CA ARG A 224 -7.73 -26.23 3.58
C ARG A 224 -9.18 -26.37 3.99
N ALA A 225 -9.78 -27.54 3.73
CA ALA A 225 -11.19 -27.77 4.01
C ALA A 225 -11.53 -27.72 5.52
N ASN A 226 -10.60 -28.14 6.38
CA ASN A 226 -10.81 -28.16 7.83
C ASN A 226 -10.10 -26.97 8.50
N LEU A 227 -10.88 -25.92 8.77
CA LEU A 227 -10.45 -24.78 9.59
C LEU A 227 -10.69 -25.08 11.08
N PRO A 228 -9.72 -24.84 11.97
CA PRO A 228 -9.94 -24.95 13.41
C PRO A 228 -10.93 -23.88 13.89
N GLU A 229 -11.58 -24.12 15.03
CA GLU A 229 -12.63 -23.25 15.59
C GLU A 229 -12.18 -21.78 15.69
N SER A 230 -10.98 -21.55 16.25
CA SER A 230 -10.27 -20.29 16.16
C SER A 230 -9.06 -20.41 15.22
N CYS A 231 -8.91 -19.44 14.31
CA CYS A 231 -7.83 -19.48 13.32
C CYS A 231 -7.43 -18.09 12.83
N ILE A 232 -6.23 -18.04 12.25
CA ILE A 232 -5.80 -16.95 11.37
C ILE A 232 -6.03 -17.42 9.94
N LEU A 233 -7.04 -16.88 9.28
CA LEU A 233 -7.34 -17.16 7.88
C LEU A 233 -6.80 -16.06 7.00
N ILE A 234 -5.96 -16.41 6.03
CA ILE A 234 -5.34 -15.47 5.10
C ILE A 234 -5.87 -15.75 3.69
N SER A 235 -6.44 -14.75 3.04
CA SER A 235 -7.05 -14.88 1.71
C SER A 235 -6.81 -13.63 0.86
N THR A 236 -7.24 -13.67 -0.40
CA THR A 236 -7.20 -12.51 -1.28
C THR A 236 -8.58 -11.87 -1.40
N TYR A 237 -8.63 -10.55 -1.66
CA TYR A 237 -9.89 -9.85 -1.90
C TYR A 237 -10.73 -10.50 -3.01
N GLN A 238 -10.07 -10.98 -4.07
CA GLN A 238 -10.72 -11.64 -5.20
C GLN A 238 -11.43 -12.94 -4.81
N MET A 239 -10.87 -13.74 -3.90
CA MET A 239 -11.48 -15.00 -3.46
C MET A 239 -12.79 -14.76 -2.68
N ILE A 240 -12.82 -13.70 -1.87
CA ILE A 240 -14.01 -13.32 -1.10
C ILE A 240 -15.06 -12.69 -2.03
N ALA A 241 -14.64 -11.80 -2.94
CA ALA A 241 -15.54 -11.05 -3.80
C ALA A 241 -16.08 -11.81 -5.01
N HIS A 242 -15.50 -12.96 -5.35
CA HIS A 242 -15.97 -13.76 -6.48
C HIS A 242 -17.45 -14.15 -6.29
N SER A 243 -18.33 -13.84 -7.24
CA SER A 243 -19.77 -14.18 -7.13
C SER A 243 -20.20 -15.35 -8.03
N GLY A 244 -19.27 -15.97 -8.75
CA GLY A 244 -19.54 -17.06 -9.69
C GLY A 244 -19.68 -18.43 -9.03
N GLU A 245 -19.87 -19.46 -9.87
CA GLU A 245 -19.91 -20.85 -9.43
C GLU A 245 -18.58 -21.26 -8.77
N ARG A 246 -18.71 -21.78 -7.55
CA ARG A 246 -17.57 -22.25 -6.76
C ARG A 246 -17.60 -23.77 -6.70
N ALA A 247 -16.41 -24.38 -6.74
CA ALA A 247 -16.26 -25.77 -6.31
C ALA A 247 -16.82 -25.93 -4.88
N ALA A 248 -17.39 -27.11 -4.59
CA ALA A 248 -18.09 -27.38 -3.33
C ALA A 248 -17.28 -27.00 -2.08
N GLU A 249 -15.97 -27.31 -2.08
CA GLU A 249 -15.06 -26.96 -1.00
C GLU A 249 -14.92 -25.44 -0.79
N SER A 250 -14.82 -24.68 -1.88
CA SER A 250 -14.69 -23.21 -1.83
C SER A 250 -15.98 -22.55 -1.37
N LYS A 251 -17.13 -23.15 -1.66
CA LYS A 251 -18.43 -22.72 -1.13
C LYS A 251 -18.51 -22.96 0.37
N ALA A 252 -18.14 -24.14 0.85
CA ALA A 252 -18.16 -24.46 2.29
C ALA A 252 -17.27 -23.52 3.12
N ILE A 253 -16.08 -23.17 2.62
CA ILE A 253 -15.18 -22.20 3.27
C ILE A 253 -15.82 -20.81 3.30
N MET A 254 -16.41 -20.34 2.19
CA MET A 254 -17.08 -19.04 2.14
C MET A 254 -18.28 -18.95 3.07
N ASP A 255 -19.11 -19.99 3.09
CA ASP A 255 -20.26 -20.08 3.99
C ASP A 255 -19.79 -19.98 5.46
N ARG A 256 -18.65 -20.59 5.79
CA ARG A 256 -18.05 -20.46 7.11
C ARG A 256 -17.53 -19.06 7.39
N ILE A 257 -16.82 -18.42 6.45
CA ILE A 257 -16.32 -17.05 6.59
C ILE A 257 -17.46 -16.07 6.91
N GLN A 258 -18.61 -16.23 6.24
CA GLN A 258 -19.79 -15.37 6.42
C GLN A 258 -20.57 -15.66 7.71
N LYS A 259 -20.60 -16.92 8.15
CA LYS A 259 -21.29 -17.33 9.38
C LYS A 259 -20.50 -17.03 10.65
N GLN A 260 -19.17 -17.14 10.58
CA GLN A 260 -18.28 -16.94 11.72
C GLN A 260 -18.13 -15.46 12.07
N ASN A 261 -18.15 -15.15 13.37
CA ASN A 261 -17.79 -13.83 13.88
C ASN A 261 -16.26 -13.74 14.01
N TRP A 262 -15.67 -12.76 13.34
CA TRP A 262 -14.25 -12.47 13.39
C TRP A 262 -13.98 -11.39 14.43
N GLY A 263 -12.93 -11.58 15.25
CA GLY A 263 -12.53 -10.54 16.19
C GLY A 263 -11.80 -9.40 15.47
N LEU A 264 -10.97 -9.75 14.47
CA LEU A 264 -10.19 -8.80 13.70
C LEU A 264 -10.25 -9.11 12.19
N LEU A 265 -10.60 -8.11 11.40
CA LEU A 265 -10.42 -8.09 9.95
C LEU A 265 -9.21 -7.23 9.60
N LEU A 266 -8.12 -7.88 9.17
CA LEU A 266 -6.91 -7.23 8.67
C LEU A 266 -7.01 -7.04 7.16
N MET A 267 -6.83 -5.82 6.69
CA MET A 267 -6.95 -5.46 5.28
C MET A 267 -5.65 -4.83 4.80
N ASP A 268 -4.83 -5.61 4.09
CA ASP A 268 -3.59 -5.12 3.50
C ASP A 268 -3.87 -4.38 2.19
N GLU A 269 -3.09 -3.34 1.93
CA GLU A 269 -3.33 -2.39 0.83
C GLU A 269 -4.80 -1.92 0.79
N ALA A 270 -5.29 -1.47 1.95
CA ALA A 270 -6.69 -1.09 2.18
C ALA A 270 -7.26 -0.09 1.17
N HIS A 271 -6.41 0.68 0.49
CA HIS A 271 -6.80 1.59 -0.58
C HIS A 271 -7.56 0.93 -1.75
N VAL A 272 -7.40 -0.38 -1.97
CA VAL A 272 -8.05 -1.13 -3.05
C VAL A 272 -9.54 -1.38 -2.76
N VAL A 273 -9.92 -1.34 -1.49
CA VAL A 273 -11.23 -1.73 -0.93
C VAL A 273 -12.44 -1.01 -1.51
N PRO A 274 -12.41 0.28 -1.88
CA PRO A 274 -13.61 0.97 -2.36
C PRO A 274 -14.11 0.47 -3.72
N ALA A 275 -13.38 -0.42 -4.39
CA ALA A 275 -13.91 -1.11 -5.58
C ALA A 275 -15.25 -1.81 -5.24
N PRO A 276 -16.31 -1.66 -6.07
CA PRO A 276 -17.65 -2.12 -5.74
C PRO A 276 -17.75 -3.61 -5.39
N GLU A 277 -16.92 -4.46 -6.00
CA GLU A 277 -16.85 -5.89 -5.74
C GLU A 277 -16.29 -6.16 -4.34
N TYR A 278 -15.22 -5.47 -3.94
CA TYR A 278 -14.57 -5.66 -2.65
C TYR A 278 -15.38 -5.04 -1.51
N ARG A 279 -15.98 -3.87 -1.74
CA ARG A 279 -16.88 -3.22 -0.79
C ARG A 279 -18.00 -4.15 -0.34
N ARG A 280 -18.72 -4.76 -1.30
CA ARG A 280 -19.79 -5.72 -1.03
C ARG A 280 -19.30 -6.95 -0.25
N ALA A 281 -18.13 -7.46 -0.63
CA ALA A 281 -17.53 -8.62 0.01
C ALA A 281 -17.19 -8.36 1.49
N ILE A 282 -16.60 -7.20 1.79
CA ILE A 282 -16.23 -6.81 3.16
C ILE A 282 -17.46 -6.55 4.02
N GLN A 283 -18.50 -5.92 3.48
CA GLN A 283 -19.77 -5.72 4.19
C GLN A 283 -20.47 -7.03 4.54
N SER A 284 -20.23 -8.12 3.80
CA SER A 284 -20.80 -9.43 4.12
C SER A 284 -20.08 -10.17 5.26
N ILE A 285 -18.89 -9.70 5.67
CA ILE A 285 -18.07 -10.32 6.72
C ILE A 285 -18.44 -9.70 8.07
N LYS A 286 -18.78 -10.56 9.04
CA LYS A 286 -19.05 -10.14 10.42
C LYS A 286 -17.74 -10.03 11.21
N ALA A 287 -17.16 -8.82 11.25
CA ALA A 287 -15.96 -8.53 12.02
C ALA A 287 -16.24 -7.47 13.09
N ARG A 288 -15.75 -7.70 14.32
CA ARG A 288 -15.91 -6.76 15.45
C ARG A 288 -14.96 -5.57 15.38
N CYS A 289 -13.73 -5.80 14.93
CA CYS A 289 -12.73 -4.76 14.70
C CYS A 289 -12.16 -4.88 13.28
N LYS A 290 -11.96 -3.75 12.61
CA LYS A 290 -11.39 -3.67 11.25
C LYS A 290 -10.13 -2.83 11.27
N LEU A 291 -9.04 -3.36 10.73
CA LEU A 291 -7.77 -2.65 10.60
C LEU A 291 -7.34 -2.60 9.13
N GLY A 292 -7.33 -1.39 8.57
CA GLY A 292 -6.77 -1.11 7.26
C GLY A 292 -5.28 -0.76 7.35
N LEU A 293 -4.43 -1.48 6.62
CA LEU A 293 -3.01 -1.16 6.48
C LEU A 293 -2.75 -0.66 5.07
N THR A 294 -2.15 0.52 4.93
CA THR A 294 -1.77 1.01 3.59
C THR A 294 -0.53 1.90 3.63
N ALA A 295 0.15 2.00 2.49
CA ALA A 295 1.29 2.91 2.34
C ALA A 295 0.88 4.34 2.01
N THR A 296 -0.29 4.52 1.41
CA THR A 296 -0.68 5.77 0.78
C THR A 296 -2.20 5.95 0.85
N MET A 297 -2.64 7.11 1.32
CA MET A 297 -4.05 7.49 1.35
C MET A 297 -4.51 8.20 0.07
N VAL A 298 -3.58 8.68 -0.77
CA VAL A 298 -3.91 9.43 -1.99
C VAL A 298 -4.50 8.51 -3.07
N ARG A 299 -5.65 8.91 -3.66
CA ARG A 299 -6.23 8.32 -4.87
C ARG A 299 -6.46 9.40 -5.93
N GLU A 300 -6.13 9.09 -7.17
CA GLU A 300 -6.37 9.95 -8.35
C GLU A 300 -7.86 10.21 -8.64
N ASP A 301 -8.77 9.37 -8.11
CA ASP A 301 -10.22 9.49 -8.30
C ASP A 301 -10.97 10.08 -7.09
N GLY A 302 -10.27 10.59 -6.07
CA GLY A 302 -10.87 11.29 -4.92
C GLY A 302 -11.68 10.42 -3.94
N LYS A 303 -11.75 9.09 -4.15
CA LYS A 303 -12.60 8.17 -3.35
C LYS A 303 -12.02 7.77 -2.00
N ILE A 304 -11.23 8.63 -1.37
CA ILE A 304 -10.69 8.39 -0.02
C ILE A 304 -11.83 8.46 1.01
N ALA A 305 -12.80 9.35 0.77
CA ALA A 305 -14.01 9.48 1.60
C ALA A 305 -14.78 8.16 1.72
N ASP A 306 -14.74 7.29 0.71
CA ASP A 306 -15.42 5.99 0.72
C ASP A 306 -14.76 4.95 1.66
N LEU A 307 -13.50 5.16 2.08
CA LEU A 307 -12.81 4.24 2.99
C LEU A 307 -13.28 4.38 4.43
N ARG A 308 -13.53 5.63 4.88
CA ARG A 308 -13.89 5.93 6.27
C ARG A 308 -15.16 5.19 6.72
N PRO A 309 -16.27 5.14 5.95
CA PRO A 309 -17.46 4.39 6.31
C PRO A 309 -17.27 2.86 6.34
N LEU A 310 -16.26 2.34 5.64
CA LEU A 310 -16.04 0.90 5.51
C LEU A 310 -15.15 0.35 6.63
N ILE A 311 -14.06 1.05 6.94
CA ILE A 311 -13.02 0.59 7.87
C ILE A 311 -13.00 1.41 9.16
N GLY A 312 -13.16 2.74 9.07
CA GLY A 312 -12.99 3.68 10.18
C GLY A 312 -12.04 4.85 9.83
N PRO A 313 -11.78 5.76 10.77
CA PRO A 313 -10.90 6.92 10.55
C PRO A 313 -9.43 6.53 10.39
N THR A 314 -8.59 7.47 9.95
CA THR A 314 -7.14 7.30 10.00
C THR A 314 -6.66 7.45 11.44
N LEU A 315 -6.24 6.36 12.07
CA LEU A 315 -5.79 6.35 13.47
C LEU A 315 -4.35 6.85 13.61
N TYR A 316 -3.53 6.59 12.59
CA TYR A 316 -2.13 6.97 12.61
C TYR A 316 -1.58 7.07 11.18
N GLU A 317 -0.83 8.12 10.93
CA GLU A 317 -0.05 8.30 9.70
C GLU A 317 1.40 8.61 10.06
N ALA A 318 2.32 7.74 9.63
CA ALA A 318 3.74 8.01 9.76
C ALA A 318 4.20 8.93 8.63
N LYS A 319 4.73 10.10 8.99
CA LYS A 319 5.42 10.97 8.04
C LYS A 319 6.73 10.32 7.62
N TRP A 320 6.98 10.29 6.30
CA TRP A 320 8.20 9.73 5.72
C TRP A 320 9.46 10.41 6.25
N LYS A 321 9.48 11.75 6.31
CA LYS A 321 10.62 12.54 6.79
C LYS A 321 11.08 12.13 8.19
N ASP A 322 10.13 11.86 9.10
CA ASP A 322 10.43 11.45 10.47
C ASP A 322 11.07 10.06 10.51
N LEU A 323 10.59 9.13 9.68
CA LEU A 323 11.13 7.77 9.59
C LEU A 323 12.52 7.73 8.97
N THR A 324 12.79 8.61 8.00
CA THR A 324 14.13 8.79 7.41
C THR A 324 15.09 9.41 8.44
N ALA A 325 14.67 10.48 9.14
CA ALA A 325 15.48 11.11 10.18
C ALA A 325 15.82 10.17 11.34
N GLN A 326 14.93 9.23 11.66
CA GLN A 326 15.15 8.18 12.66
C GLN A 326 15.96 6.97 12.14
N GLY A 327 16.39 7.00 10.86
CA GLY A 327 17.20 5.94 10.25
C GLY A 327 16.43 4.65 9.93
N TYR A 328 15.09 4.66 9.97
CA TYR A 328 14.28 3.50 9.64
C TYR A 328 14.06 3.31 8.14
N LEU A 329 14.11 4.40 7.38
CA LEU A 329 14.03 4.45 5.93
C LEU A 329 15.33 5.05 5.36
N ALA A 330 15.65 4.66 4.13
CA ALA A 330 16.81 5.20 3.42
C ALA A 330 16.58 6.68 3.07
N ASN A 331 17.61 7.52 3.18
CA ASN A 331 17.56 8.83 2.56
C ASN A 331 17.76 8.70 1.03
N VAL A 332 16.69 8.87 0.27
CA VAL A 332 16.68 8.65 -1.19
C VAL A 332 16.81 9.98 -1.93
N LYS A 333 17.78 10.05 -2.84
CA LYS A 333 17.87 11.13 -3.83
C LYS A 333 17.18 10.72 -5.13
N CYS A 334 16.07 11.37 -5.46
CA CYS A 334 15.34 11.20 -6.70
C CYS A 334 15.92 12.13 -7.79
N LEU A 335 16.32 11.56 -8.92
CA LEU A 335 16.97 12.23 -10.03
C LEU A 335 16.19 11.96 -11.31
N GLU A 336 15.59 13.00 -11.87
CA GLU A 336 14.92 12.93 -13.17
C GLU A 336 15.90 13.30 -14.27
N VAL A 337 16.29 12.32 -15.08
CA VAL A 337 17.29 12.48 -16.13
C VAL A 337 16.59 12.73 -17.47
N TRP A 338 16.77 13.93 -18.01
CA TRP A 338 16.20 14.29 -19.29
C TRP A 338 17.07 13.81 -20.44
N CYS A 339 16.49 12.97 -21.28
CA CYS A 339 17.15 12.29 -22.37
C CYS A 339 16.57 12.79 -23.70
N PRO A 340 17.21 13.74 -24.40
CA PRO A 340 16.74 14.15 -25.72
C PRO A 340 16.75 12.99 -26.69
N MET A 341 15.78 12.92 -27.61
CA MET A 341 15.80 11.93 -28.68
C MET A 341 16.85 12.32 -29.72
N THR A 342 17.52 11.31 -30.29
CA THR A 342 18.35 11.53 -31.48
C THR A 342 17.45 11.93 -32.66
N PRO A 343 17.97 12.68 -33.66
CA PRO A 343 17.16 13.19 -34.77
C PRO A 343 16.34 12.12 -35.50
N ASP A 344 16.97 10.98 -35.82
CA ASP A 344 16.32 9.89 -36.55
C ASP A 344 15.18 9.24 -35.74
N PHE A 345 15.39 9.07 -34.43
CA PHE A 345 14.35 8.56 -33.52
C PHE A 345 13.21 9.56 -33.35
N ALA A 346 13.51 10.86 -33.29
CA ALA A 346 12.50 11.91 -33.19
C ALA A 346 11.60 11.95 -34.43
N ASP A 347 12.18 11.79 -35.63
CA ASP A 347 11.43 11.72 -36.88
C ASP A 347 10.57 10.46 -36.98
N ALA A 348 11.12 9.30 -36.59
CA ALA A 348 10.35 8.05 -36.51
C ALA A 348 9.18 8.16 -35.51
N TYR A 349 9.42 8.77 -34.34
CA TYR A 349 8.41 8.99 -33.31
C TYR A 349 7.26 9.88 -33.79
N LYS A 350 7.57 10.93 -34.57
CA LYS A 350 6.54 11.81 -35.15
C LYS A 350 5.68 11.07 -36.18
N LYS A 351 6.28 10.22 -37.01
CA LYS A 351 5.61 9.47 -38.09
C LYS A 351 4.76 8.30 -37.57
N GLU A 352 5.13 7.70 -36.44
CA GLU A 352 4.40 6.56 -35.86
C GLU A 352 3.02 7.01 -35.33
N PRO A 353 1.88 6.41 -35.73
CA PRO A 353 0.58 6.81 -35.20
C PRO A 353 0.26 6.15 -33.85
N LYS A 354 0.75 4.93 -33.58
CA LYS A 354 0.35 4.16 -32.39
C LYS A 354 1.14 4.57 -31.16
N GLN A 355 0.43 4.92 -30.08
CA GLN A 355 1.04 5.33 -28.81
C GLN A 355 1.99 4.26 -28.22
N ARG A 356 1.62 2.98 -28.27
CA ARG A 356 2.47 1.89 -27.74
C ARG A 356 3.78 1.73 -28.54
N SER A 357 3.73 1.97 -29.85
CA SER A 357 4.91 1.96 -30.72
C SER A 357 5.81 3.16 -30.45
N LYS A 358 5.21 4.34 -30.25
CA LYS A 358 5.92 5.54 -29.78
C LYS A 358 6.68 5.31 -28.47
N MET A 359 6.04 4.66 -27.49
CA MET A 359 6.69 4.35 -26.21
C MET A 359 7.88 3.40 -26.36
N ARG A 360 7.84 2.45 -27.32
CA ARG A 360 8.99 1.59 -27.61
C ARG A 360 10.17 2.39 -28.16
N LEU A 361 9.92 3.32 -29.09
CA LEU A 361 10.95 4.21 -29.63
C LEU A 361 11.55 5.10 -28.53
N CYS A 362 10.72 5.63 -27.62
CA CYS A 362 11.22 6.36 -26.45
C CYS A 362 12.10 5.48 -25.55
N GLY A 363 11.65 4.25 -25.28
CA GLY A 363 12.34 3.33 -24.37
C GLY A 363 13.74 2.98 -24.85
N VAL A 364 13.93 2.78 -26.17
CA VAL A 364 15.22 2.42 -26.77
C VAL A 364 15.96 3.60 -27.41
N ASN A 365 15.68 4.83 -26.97
CA ASN A 365 16.43 6.01 -27.41
C ASN A 365 17.93 5.85 -27.07
N PRO A 366 18.86 5.99 -28.03
CA PRO A 366 20.30 5.82 -27.77
C PRO A 366 20.84 6.65 -26.61
N ASN A 367 20.36 7.88 -26.44
CA ASN A 367 20.75 8.73 -25.32
C ASN A 367 20.33 8.15 -23.95
N LYS A 368 19.20 7.43 -23.88
CA LYS A 368 18.80 6.68 -22.68
C LYS A 368 19.73 5.47 -22.45
N LEU A 369 20.05 4.71 -23.50
CA LEU A 369 20.92 3.54 -23.40
C LEU A 369 22.29 3.92 -22.80
N ARG A 370 22.95 4.91 -23.39
CA ARG A 370 24.25 5.42 -22.93
C ARG A 370 24.19 5.99 -21.51
N ALA A 371 23.10 6.68 -21.16
CA ALA A 371 22.89 7.21 -19.82
C ALA A 371 22.78 6.09 -18.77
N VAL A 372 22.00 5.04 -19.04
CA VAL A 372 21.89 3.88 -18.13
C VAL A 372 23.22 3.16 -18.03
N GLU A 373 23.92 2.91 -19.14
CA GLU A 373 25.22 2.24 -19.10
C GLU A 373 26.23 3.01 -18.24
N MET A 374 26.29 4.33 -18.39
CA MET A 374 27.13 5.19 -17.54
C MET A 374 26.75 5.07 -16.05
N LEU A 375 25.45 5.12 -15.74
CA LEU A 375 24.97 5.02 -14.36
C LEU A 375 25.27 3.65 -13.74
N VAL A 376 25.07 2.57 -14.51
CA VAL A 376 25.36 1.20 -14.08
C VAL A 376 26.85 1.04 -13.79
N ARG A 377 27.73 1.43 -14.74
CA ARG A 377 29.19 1.37 -14.55
C ARG A 377 29.64 2.20 -13.34
N TYR A 378 29.10 3.42 -13.20
CA TYR A 378 29.40 4.29 -12.06
C TYR A 378 29.06 3.62 -10.72
N HIS A 379 27.85 3.11 -10.56
CA HIS A 379 27.40 2.52 -9.30
C HIS A 379 28.00 1.13 -9.02
N GLU A 380 28.24 0.31 -10.06
CA GLU A 380 28.97 -0.95 -9.91
C GLU A 380 30.40 -0.69 -9.39
N SER A 381 31.05 0.40 -9.84
CA SER A 381 32.37 0.81 -9.33
C SER A 381 32.36 1.22 -7.84
N GLN A 382 31.22 1.70 -7.34
CA GLN A 382 31.01 2.05 -5.92
C GLN A 382 30.57 0.86 -5.06
N GLY A 383 30.41 -0.32 -5.68
CA GLY A 383 29.90 -1.52 -5.03
C GLY A 383 28.41 -1.47 -4.68
N ASP A 384 27.64 -0.62 -5.36
CA ASP A 384 26.21 -0.50 -5.13
C ASP A 384 25.45 -1.61 -5.85
N LYS A 385 24.33 -2.05 -5.25
CA LYS A 385 23.39 -2.97 -5.90
C LYS A 385 22.35 -2.20 -6.70
N ILE A 386 22.17 -2.59 -7.96
CA ILE A 386 21.38 -1.85 -8.95
C ILE A 386 20.22 -2.69 -9.46
N ILE A 387 19.03 -2.08 -9.49
CA ILE A 387 17.88 -2.62 -10.19
C ILE A 387 17.51 -1.68 -11.33
N VAL A 388 17.50 -2.20 -12.56
CA VAL A 388 16.98 -1.48 -13.73
C VAL A 388 15.57 -1.95 -14.00
N PHE A 389 14.63 -1.02 -14.12
CA PHE A 389 13.22 -1.31 -14.29
C PHE A 389 12.69 -0.78 -15.63
N SER A 390 11.92 -1.61 -16.33
CA SER A 390 11.23 -1.24 -17.57
C SER A 390 9.91 -1.95 -17.71
N ASP A 391 8.84 -1.19 -17.93
CA ASP A 391 7.50 -1.73 -18.20
C ASP A 391 7.40 -2.40 -19.58
N CYS A 392 8.21 -1.94 -20.53
CA CYS A 392 8.29 -2.54 -21.84
C CYS A 392 9.30 -3.69 -21.86
N ILE A 393 8.82 -4.91 -22.14
CA ILE A 393 9.66 -6.11 -22.23
C ILE A 393 10.70 -5.98 -23.35
N PHE A 394 10.33 -5.45 -24.51
CA PHE A 394 11.28 -5.25 -25.61
C PHE A 394 12.43 -4.31 -25.20
N THR A 395 12.10 -3.19 -24.55
CA THR A 395 13.13 -2.29 -24.01
C THR A 395 13.98 -3.02 -22.97
N LEU A 396 13.37 -3.76 -22.04
CA LEU A 396 14.09 -4.54 -21.03
C LEU A 396 15.10 -5.52 -21.65
N GLU A 397 14.73 -6.22 -22.71
CA GLU A 397 15.59 -7.16 -23.44
C GLU A 397 16.80 -6.44 -24.06
N VAL A 398 16.59 -5.29 -24.72
CA VAL A 398 17.68 -4.47 -25.29
C VAL A 398 18.66 -4.05 -24.20
N PHE A 399 18.18 -3.54 -23.06
CA PHE A 399 19.05 -3.14 -21.95
C PHE A 399 19.77 -4.35 -21.31
N ALA A 400 19.12 -5.51 -21.22
CA ALA A 400 19.73 -6.70 -20.64
C ALA A 400 20.88 -7.24 -21.49
N VAL A 401 20.68 -7.27 -22.82
CA VAL A 401 21.72 -7.65 -23.79
C VAL A 401 22.86 -6.62 -23.77
N MET A 402 22.52 -5.33 -23.80
CA MET A 402 23.48 -4.23 -23.75
C MET A 402 24.39 -4.29 -22.51
N LEU A 403 23.82 -4.55 -21.34
CA LEU A 403 24.56 -4.56 -20.07
C LEU A 403 25.19 -5.93 -19.75
N GLU A 404 24.85 -6.98 -20.50
CA GLU A 404 25.19 -8.37 -20.18
C GLU A 404 24.79 -8.73 -18.74
N ARG A 405 23.52 -8.47 -18.39
CA ARG A 405 22.96 -8.70 -17.04
C ARG A 405 21.66 -9.49 -17.11
N PRO A 406 21.34 -10.29 -16.07
CA PRO A 406 20.12 -11.08 -16.03
C PRO A 406 18.87 -10.19 -15.97
N TYR A 407 17.82 -10.63 -16.65
CA TYR A 407 16.53 -9.93 -16.68
C TYR A 407 15.37 -10.88 -16.36
N LEU A 408 14.40 -10.38 -15.62
CA LEU A 408 13.25 -11.15 -15.16
C LEU A 408 11.97 -10.51 -15.69
N TYR A 409 11.14 -11.32 -16.35
CA TYR A 409 9.87 -10.89 -16.92
C TYR A 409 8.78 -11.95 -16.74
N GLY A 410 7.58 -11.71 -17.27
CA GLY A 410 6.39 -12.52 -16.99
C GLY A 410 6.51 -14.00 -17.40
N GLN A 411 7.33 -14.32 -18.39
CA GLN A 411 7.51 -15.71 -18.86
C GLN A 411 8.71 -16.42 -18.23
N THR A 412 9.52 -15.71 -17.41
CA THR A 412 10.62 -16.32 -16.67
C THR A 412 10.08 -17.39 -15.74
N LYS A 413 10.71 -18.58 -15.73
CA LYS A 413 10.29 -19.70 -14.89
C LYS A 413 10.51 -19.37 -13.41
N GLU A 414 9.70 -19.97 -12.53
CA GLU A 414 9.76 -19.68 -11.08
C GLU A 414 11.13 -20.03 -10.48
N TRP A 415 11.69 -21.20 -10.81
CA TRP A 415 13.02 -21.60 -10.33
C TRP A 415 14.14 -20.65 -10.77
N GLU A 416 14.08 -20.15 -12.01
CA GLU A 416 15.07 -19.22 -12.57
C GLU A 416 14.96 -17.85 -11.89
N ARG A 417 13.73 -17.41 -11.63
CA ARG A 417 13.46 -16.20 -10.86
C ARG A 417 14.02 -16.31 -9.44
N GLU A 418 13.76 -17.42 -8.74
CA GLU A 418 14.28 -17.65 -7.39
C GLU A 418 15.81 -17.71 -7.36
N PHE A 419 16.43 -18.33 -8.36
CA PHE A 419 17.88 -18.40 -8.51
C PHE A 419 18.49 -16.99 -8.64
N TRP A 420 18.09 -16.21 -9.64
CA TRP A 420 18.68 -14.89 -9.88
C TRP A 420 18.42 -13.90 -8.74
N LEU A 421 17.22 -13.92 -8.15
CA LEU A 421 16.93 -13.11 -6.96
C LEU A 421 17.75 -13.58 -5.75
N GLY A 422 18.00 -14.89 -5.62
CA GLY A 422 18.87 -15.47 -4.60
C GLY A 422 20.32 -15.00 -4.76
N GLU A 423 20.88 -15.07 -5.97
CA GLU A 423 22.24 -14.58 -6.27
C GLU A 423 22.38 -13.09 -5.98
N PHE A 424 21.44 -12.25 -6.44
CA PHE A 424 21.49 -10.82 -6.17
C PHE A 424 21.35 -10.47 -4.67
N ARG A 425 20.71 -11.32 -3.86
CA ARG A 425 20.64 -11.13 -2.39
C ARG A 425 21.98 -11.38 -1.72
N LYS A 426 22.78 -12.31 -2.22
CA LYS A 426 24.11 -12.59 -1.67
C LYS A 426 24.94 -11.33 -1.72
N ASP A 427 25.83 -11.15 -0.76
CA ASP A 427 26.77 -10.02 -0.77
C ASP A 427 27.99 -10.29 -1.67
N THR A 428 27.86 -11.27 -2.59
CA THR A 428 28.84 -11.56 -3.62
C THR A 428 28.69 -10.50 -4.72
N ARG A 429 29.80 -9.88 -5.13
CA ARG A 429 29.82 -8.89 -6.22
C ARG A 429 29.68 -9.51 -7.61
N GLU A 430 29.18 -10.75 -7.69
CA GLU A 430 29.05 -11.52 -8.94
C GLU A 430 27.86 -11.02 -9.77
N VAL A 431 26.77 -10.64 -9.12
CA VAL A 431 25.56 -10.13 -9.78
C VAL A 431 25.11 -8.83 -9.11
N PRO A 432 25.82 -7.71 -9.35
CA PRO A 432 25.49 -6.41 -8.74
C PRO A 432 24.26 -5.74 -9.39
N THR A 433 23.86 -6.18 -10.58
CA THR A 433 22.79 -5.56 -11.38
C THR A 433 21.80 -6.60 -11.89
N ILE A 434 20.49 -6.34 -11.69
CA ILE A 434 19.39 -7.13 -12.28
C ILE A 434 18.39 -6.21 -12.99
N LEU A 435 17.75 -6.74 -14.03
CA LEU A 435 16.71 -6.03 -14.78
C LEU A 435 15.33 -6.64 -14.49
N LEU A 436 14.32 -5.82 -14.20
CA LEU A 436 12.96 -6.26 -13.86
C LEU A 436 11.91 -5.58 -14.73
N SER A 437 10.91 -6.37 -15.17
CA SER A 437 9.66 -5.81 -15.70
C SER A 437 8.62 -5.55 -14.60
N LYS A 438 7.38 -5.24 -15.00
CA LYS A 438 6.18 -5.17 -14.12
C LYS A 438 5.99 -6.33 -13.15
N ILE A 439 6.68 -7.46 -13.34
CA ILE A 439 6.69 -8.53 -12.33
C ILE A 439 7.21 -8.04 -10.98
N GLY A 440 8.10 -7.04 -10.94
CA GLY A 440 8.63 -6.45 -9.71
C GLY A 440 7.58 -5.69 -8.89
N ASP A 441 6.48 -5.26 -9.50
CA ASP A 441 5.40 -4.56 -8.82
C ASP A 441 4.51 -5.52 -8.02
N VAL A 442 4.38 -6.75 -8.51
CA VAL A 442 3.43 -7.74 -8.00
C VAL A 442 4.12 -8.62 -6.98
N ALA A 443 4.21 -8.14 -5.74
CA ALA A 443 4.51 -8.89 -4.51
C ALA A 443 5.65 -9.92 -4.57
N ILE A 444 6.61 -9.80 -5.49
CA ILE A 444 7.88 -10.49 -5.38
C ILE A 444 8.61 -9.86 -4.19
N ASP A 445 9.21 -10.69 -3.33
CA ASP A 445 10.15 -10.22 -2.31
C ASP A 445 11.41 -9.70 -3.00
N LEU A 446 11.32 -8.45 -3.47
CA LEU A 446 12.41 -7.82 -4.20
C LEU A 446 13.61 -7.65 -3.28
N PRO A 447 14.80 -8.01 -3.76
CA PRO A 447 16.00 -7.89 -2.97
C PRO A 447 16.33 -6.42 -2.72
N LYS A 448 17.04 -6.19 -1.62
CA LYS A 448 17.49 -4.86 -1.21
C LYS A 448 18.48 -4.33 -2.25
N ALA A 449 18.25 -3.12 -2.74
CA ALA A 449 19.15 -2.42 -3.64
C ALA A 449 19.43 -1.00 -3.14
N ASN A 450 20.53 -0.43 -3.60
CA ASN A 450 20.93 0.95 -3.30
C ASN A 450 20.48 1.90 -4.41
N VAL A 451 20.39 1.38 -5.64
CA VAL A 451 20.12 2.18 -6.84
C VAL A 451 18.96 1.56 -7.60
N LEU A 452 17.97 2.38 -7.91
CA LEU A 452 16.87 2.02 -8.81
C LEU A 452 16.91 2.92 -10.04
N ILE A 453 16.96 2.33 -11.23
CA ILE A 453 16.96 3.04 -12.51
C ILE A 453 15.69 2.69 -13.26
N GLN A 454 14.76 3.63 -13.40
CA GLN A 454 13.53 3.45 -14.15
C GLN A 454 13.67 4.04 -15.56
N VAL A 455 13.63 3.17 -16.57
CA VAL A 455 13.88 3.53 -17.97
C VAL A 455 12.59 3.88 -18.72
N THR A 456 11.54 3.09 -18.47
CA THR A 456 10.21 3.34 -19.01
C THR A 456 9.17 3.26 -17.90
N SER A 457 8.20 4.16 -17.94
CA SER A 457 7.01 4.14 -17.10
C SER A 457 5.78 4.13 -18.00
N HIS A 458 4.86 3.21 -17.75
CA HIS A 458 3.58 3.11 -18.43
C HIS A 458 2.45 3.39 -17.44
N ASP A 459 1.62 4.36 -17.81
CA ASP A 459 0.50 4.88 -17.04
C ASP A 459 0.92 5.65 -15.78
N ALA A 460 0.18 6.72 -15.49
CA ALA A 460 0.48 7.74 -14.48
C ALA A 460 0.37 7.25 -13.03
N SER A 461 0.60 5.98 -12.73
CA SER A 461 0.44 5.45 -11.37
C SER A 461 1.62 5.81 -10.47
N GLN A 462 1.70 7.10 -10.10
CA GLN A 462 2.68 7.69 -9.19
C GLN A 462 2.77 6.89 -7.88
N ARG A 463 1.63 6.35 -7.45
CA ARG A 463 1.52 5.46 -6.30
C ARG A 463 2.40 4.21 -6.43
N GLN A 464 2.35 3.52 -7.56
CA GLN A 464 3.11 2.28 -7.76
C GLN A 464 4.60 2.57 -7.71
N GLU A 465 5.04 3.70 -8.28
CA GLU A 465 6.44 4.14 -8.24
C GLU A 465 6.90 4.41 -6.81
N ALA A 466 6.18 5.20 -6.01
CA ALA A 466 6.56 5.45 -4.61
C ALA A 466 6.54 4.19 -3.73
N GLN A 467 5.57 3.29 -3.96
CA GLN A 467 5.54 2.01 -3.25
C GLN A 467 6.73 1.14 -3.63
N ARG A 468 7.11 1.11 -4.91
CA ARG A 468 8.28 0.39 -5.43
C ARG A 468 9.57 0.95 -4.81
N LEU A 469 9.72 2.27 -4.77
CA LEU A 469 10.85 2.95 -4.15
C LEU A 469 11.05 2.52 -2.69
N GLY A 470 10.00 2.62 -1.87
CA GLY A 470 10.08 2.24 -0.47
C GLY A 470 10.27 0.74 -0.22
N ARG A 471 9.98 -0.13 -1.20
CA ARG A 471 10.20 -1.58 -1.08
C ARG A 471 11.62 -1.97 -1.44
N ILE A 472 12.17 -1.39 -2.51
CA ILE A 472 13.46 -1.76 -3.09
C ILE A 472 14.61 -1.07 -2.34
N LEU A 473 14.51 0.24 -2.15
CA LEU A 473 15.61 1.04 -1.66
C LEU A 473 15.80 0.84 -0.16
N ARG A 474 17.05 0.58 0.24
CA ARG A 474 17.45 0.39 1.63
C ARG A 474 18.72 1.19 1.91
N PRO A 475 18.90 1.63 3.18
CA PRO A 475 20.07 2.41 3.52
C PRO A 475 21.34 1.57 3.34
N LYS A 476 22.39 2.19 2.80
CA LYS A 476 23.75 1.64 2.79
C LYS A 476 24.30 1.71 4.22
N PHE A 477 24.72 0.58 4.78
CA PHE A 477 25.39 0.58 6.08
C PHE A 477 26.88 0.86 5.84
N GLY A 478 27.33 2.07 6.21
CA GLY A 478 28.73 2.47 6.13
C GLY A 478 28.95 3.79 5.38
N ASP A 479 29.65 4.69 6.07
CA ASP A 479 30.15 6.03 5.72
C ASP A 479 29.18 7.20 5.52
N ASN A 480 29.69 8.39 5.87
CA ASN A 480 29.10 9.73 5.96
C ASN A 480 28.52 10.27 4.63
N ALA A 481 27.78 9.47 3.87
CA ALA A 481 27.07 9.92 2.69
C ALA A 481 25.83 10.72 3.11
N SER A 482 25.58 11.86 2.45
CA SER A 482 24.36 12.65 2.66
C SER A 482 23.09 11.93 2.20
N PHE A 483 23.21 10.93 1.32
CA PHE A 483 22.12 10.10 0.81
C PHE A 483 22.54 8.62 0.75
N ASP A 484 21.63 7.72 1.13
CA ASP A 484 21.91 6.29 1.24
C ASP A 484 21.49 5.48 0.00
N ALA A 485 20.65 6.07 -0.85
CA ALA A 485 20.05 5.41 -2.00
C ALA A 485 19.72 6.42 -3.11
N PHE A 486 19.74 5.94 -4.36
CA PHE A 486 19.48 6.76 -5.53
C PHE A 486 18.33 6.20 -6.36
N PHE A 487 17.47 7.09 -6.81
CA PHE A 487 16.41 6.76 -7.75
C PHE A 487 16.53 7.61 -9.01
N TYR A 488 16.85 6.97 -10.13
CA TYR A 488 16.93 7.60 -11.42
C TYR A 488 15.67 7.33 -12.23
N THR A 489 15.07 8.38 -12.78
CA THR A 489 14.02 8.22 -13.79
C THR A 489 14.44 8.84 -15.10
N LEU A 490 14.57 8.02 -16.15
CA LEU A 490 14.97 8.49 -17.47
C LEU A 490 13.73 8.89 -18.28
N VAL A 491 13.72 10.13 -18.76
CA VAL A 491 12.57 10.71 -19.47
C VAL A 491 13.00 11.15 -20.85
N CYS A 492 12.29 10.70 -21.89
CA CYS A 492 12.50 11.21 -23.23
C CYS A 492 11.86 12.59 -23.40
N THR A 493 12.69 13.62 -23.63
CA THR A 493 12.18 15.00 -23.78
C THR A 493 11.37 15.15 -25.08
N GLN A 494 10.45 16.13 -25.11
CA GLN A 494 9.56 16.37 -26.26
C GLN A 494 8.65 15.18 -26.61
N THR A 495 8.39 14.29 -25.64
CA THR A 495 7.47 13.16 -25.78
C THR A 495 6.36 13.23 -24.74
N LYS A 496 5.40 12.31 -24.84
CA LYS A 496 4.34 12.18 -23.81
C LYS A 496 4.88 11.80 -22.43
N GLU A 497 6.09 11.25 -22.32
CA GLU A 497 6.72 10.98 -21.02
C GLU A 497 6.88 12.27 -20.20
N MET A 498 7.18 13.41 -20.84
CA MET A 498 7.29 14.72 -20.17
C MET A 498 5.98 15.17 -19.52
N GLY A 499 4.83 14.81 -20.12
CA GLY A 499 3.51 15.19 -19.59
C GLY A 499 3.26 14.62 -18.20
N TYR A 500 3.82 13.45 -17.89
CA TYR A 500 3.66 12.79 -16.59
C TYR A 500 4.70 13.22 -15.54
N CYS A 501 5.75 13.96 -15.94
CA CYS A 501 6.86 14.30 -15.06
C CYS A 501 6.46 15.32 -13.99
N LYS A 502 5.60 16.29 -14.33
CA LYS A 502 5.15 17.32 -13.38
C LYS A 502 4.43 16.69 -12.19
N ASP A 503 3.42 15.88 -12.47
CA ASP A 503 2.59 15.28 -11.43
C ASP A 503 3.38 14.25 -10.60
N ARG A 504 4.24 13.46 -11.25
CA ARG A 504 5.17 12.55 -10.56
C ARG A 504 6.12 13.28 -9.63
N ARG A 505 6.74 14.36 -10.12
CA ARG A 505 7.64 15.19 -9.31
C ARG A 505 6.91 15.76 -8.11
N GLN A 506 5.73 16.33 -8.32
CA GLN A 506 4.91 16.88 -7.24
C GLN A 506 4.63 15.80 -6.18
N TYR A 507 4.15 14.63 -6.60
CA TYR A 507 3.86 13.53 -5.69
C TYR A 507 5.07 13.07 -4.87
N LEU A 508 6.24 12.91 -5.49
CA LEU A 508 7.45 12.51 -4.75
C LEU A 508 7.91 13.59 -3.75
N VAL A 509 7.77 14.86 -4.12
CA VAL A 509 8.07 15.99 -3.22
C VAL A 509 7.08 16.04 -2.06
N ASP A 510 5.79 15.81 -2.30
CA ASP A 510 4.74 15.76 -1.28
C ASP A 510 4.98 14.61 -0.29
N GLN A 511 5.49 13.47 -0.77
CA GLN A 511 5.92 12.37 0.09
C GLN A 511 7.22 12.67 0.86
N GLY A 512 7.90 13.78 0.56
CA GLY A 512 9.09 14.25 1.26
C GLY A 512 10.43 13.76 0.70
N TYR A 513 10.47 13.26 -0.53
CA TYR A 513 11.72 12.89 -1.20
C TYR A 513 12.51 14.11 -1.69
N SER A 514 13.84 14.03 -1.64
CA SER A 514 14.71 15.00 -2.32
C SER A 514 14.64 14.76 -3.82
N PHE A 515 14.34 15.80 -4.60
CA PHE A 515 14.15 15.69 -6.05
C PHE A 515 15.02 16.69 -6.81
N GLU A 516 15.71 16.23 -7.87
CA GLU A 516 16.54 17.06 -8.74
C GLU A 516 16.34 16.64 -10.21
N VAL A 517 16.33 17.63 -11.12
CA VAL A 517 16.30 17.40 -12.56
C VAL A 517 17.72 17.50 -13.13
N VAL A 518 18.14 16.51 -13.91
CA VAL A 518 19.48 16.43 -14.50
C VAL A 518 19.37 16.44 -16.03
N GLU A 519 19.78 17.57 -16.63
CA GLU A 519 19.69 17.76 -18.09
C GLU A 519 20.96 17.32 -18.84
N LYS A 520 22.14 17.49 -18.22
CA LYS A 520 23.44 17.32 -18.90
C LYS A 520 24.02 15.92 -18.82
N LEU A 521 23.32 14.95 -18.21
CA LEU A 521 23.83 13.60 -18.02
C LEU A 521 24.09 12.90 -19.36
N CYS A 522 23.18 13.06 -20.33
CA CYS A 522 23.31 12.45 -21.64
C CYS A 522 24.50 12.99 -22.43
N ASP A 523 24.81 14.29 -22.32
CA ASP A 523 25.99 14.87 -22.99
C ASP A 523 27.29 14.24 -22.47
N LYS A 524 27.38 14.09 -21.15
CA LYS A 524 28.51 13.40 -20.51
C LYS A 524 28.58 11.93 -20.94
N ALA A 525 27.46 11.23 -20.93
CA ALA A 525 27.39 9.82 -21.35
C ALA A 525 27.81 9.64 -22.81
N ASN A 526 27.37 10.54 -23.71
CA ASN A 526 27.75 10.55 -25.12
C ASN A 526 29.25 10.80 -25.32
N GLY A 527 29.83 11.72 -24.54
CA GLY A 527 31.28 12.00 -24.58
C GLY A 527 32.13 10.81 -24.11
N LEU A 528 31.66 10.09 -23.09
CA LEU A 528 32.35 8.90 -22.58
C LEU A 528 32.14 7.66 -23.45
N ALA A 529 31.02 7.58 -24.17
CA ALA A 529 30.63 6.37 -24.90
C ALA A 529 31.70 5.85 -25.87
N VAL A 530 32.36 6.76 -26.60
CA VAL A 530 33.40 6.40 -27.57
C VAL A 530 34.69 5.99 -26.86
N GLY A 531 35.10 6.71 -25.82
CA GLY A 531 36.35 6.45 -25.09
C GLY A 531 36.31 5.19 -24.23
N GLU A 532 35.16 4.92 -23.61
CA GLU A 532 34.95 3.79 -22.70
C GLU A 532 34.28 2.59 -23.38
N LYS A 533 34.11 2.62 -24.70
CA LYS A 533 33.52 1.55 -25.52
C LYS A 533 32.17 1.09 -24.97
N TYR A 534 31.23 2.04 -24.88
CA TYR A 534 29.85 1.73 -24.53
C TYR A 534 29.18 0.94 -25.64
N ALA A 535 28.17 0.16 -25.29
CA ALA A 535 27.28 -0.43 -26.27
C ALA A 535 26.43 0.71 -26.89
N TYR A 536 26.27 0.69 -28.22
CA TYR A 536 25.61 1.75 -29.00
C TYR A 536 26.33 3.11 -28.96
N ALA A 537 27.66 3.14 -29.07
CA ALA A 537 28.45 4.37 -29.06
C ALA A 537 28.49 5.11 -30.41
N THR A 538 28.14 4.45 -31.53
CA THR A 538 28.33 5.01 -32.87
C THR A 538 27.01 5.35 -33.57
N PRO A 539 27.01 6.29 -34.54
CA PRO A 539 25.83 6.57 -35.36
C PRO A 539 25.30 5.36 -36.14
N LYS A 540 26.17 4.39 -36.45
CA LYS A 540 25.78 3.15 -37.11
C LYS A 540 24.92 2.29 -36.18
N ASP A 541 25.31 2.17 -34.92
CA ASP A 541 24.56 1.42 -33.91
C ASP A 541 23.17 2.06 -33.68
N ASP A 542 23.11 3.40 -33.66
CA ASP A 542 21.87 4.15 -33.52
C ASP A 542 20.89 3.81 -34.68
N TYR A 543 21.41 3.74 -35.90
CA TYR A 543 20.62 3.35 -37.07
C TYR A 543 20.14 1.89 -36.99
N GLU A 544 21.02 0.95 -36.63
CA GLU A 544 20.66 -0.47 -36.50
C GLU A 544 19.59 -0.68 -35.43
N LEU A 545 19.73 -0.02 -34.27
CA LEU A 545 18.75 -0.05 -33.19
C LEU A 545 17.39 0.53 -33.62
N LEU A 546 17.40 1.63 -34.39
CA LEU A 546 16.18 2.20 -34.94
C LEU A 546 15.47 1.21 -35.87
N GLN A 547 16.21 0.53 -36.75
CA GLN A 547 15.64 -0.47 -37.66
C GLN A 547 15.05 -1.65 -36.89
N GLU A 548 15.71 -2.11 -35.82
CA GLU A 548 15.19 -3.16 -34.96
C GLU A 548 13.88 -2.74 -34.27
N ALA A 549 13.84 -1.54 -33.69
CA ALA A 549 12.66 -0.99 -33.02
C ALA A 549 11.47 -0.86 -33.99
N LEU A 550 11.72 -0.40 -35.22
CA LEU A 550 10.69 -0.31 -36.28
C LEU A 550 10.20 -1.69 -36.72
N LYS A 551 11.09 -2.67 -36.89
CA LYS A 551 10.71 -4.06 -37.21
C LYS A 551 9.83 -4.67 -36.12
N GLU A 552 10.18 -4.46 -34.85
CA GLU A 552 9.37 -4.95 -33.73
C GLU A 552 8.03 -4.21 -33.63
N ASN A 553 7.96 -2.93 -34.01
CA ASN A 553 6.70 -2.21 -34.16
C ASN A 553 5.79 -2.88 -35.18
N ILE A 554 6.32 -3.21 -36.36
CA ILE A 554 5.60 -3.91 -37.43
C ILE A 554 5.16 -5.31 -36.99
N ARG A 555 6.07 -6.10 -36.41
CA ARG A 555 5.80 -7.48 -35.96
C ARG A 555 4.66 -7.54 -34.96
N ARG A 556 4.61 -6.62 -33.98
CA ARG A 556 3.51 -6.56 -33.01
C ARG A 556 2.22 -6.05 -33.62
N ALA A 557 2.28 -5.07 -34.52
CA ALA A 557 1.09 -4.61 -35.24
C ALA A 557 0.43 -5.74 -36.05
N GLN A 558 1.21 -6.63 -36.66
CA GLN A 558 0.72 -7.82 -37.36
C GLN A 558 0.08 -8.84 -36.41
N LYS A 559 0.68 -9.10 -35.24
CA LYS A 559 0.10 -9.98 -34.21
C LYS A 559 -1.21 -9.43 -33.65
N GLU A 560 -1.31 -8.11 -33.47
CA GLU A 560 -2.53 -7.44 -33.01
C GLU A 560 -3.62 -7.46 -34.10
N GLY A 561 -3.26 -7.34 -35.38
CA GLY A 561 -4.19 -7.42 -36.51
C GLY A 561 -4.66 -8.84 -36.87
N GLY A 562 -3.89 -9.87 -36.49
CA GLY A 562 -4.21 -11.29 -36.72
C GLY A 562 -5.07 -11.95 -35.64
N GLY A 563 -5.45 -11.22 -34.58
CA GLY A 563 -6.23 -11.74 -33.45
C GLY A 563 -7.72 -11.88 -33.78
N ARG A 564 -8.15 -13.12 -34.09
CA ARG A 564 -9.54 -13.64 -34.06
C ARG A 564 -10.66 -12.61 -34.33
N LYS A 565 -11.11 -12.53 -35.59
CA LYS A 565 -12.53 -12.26 -35.86
C LYS A 565 -13.34 -13.32 -35.07
N ARG A 566 -14.03 -12.91 -34.00
CA ARG A 566 -15.07 -13.74 -33.40
C ARG A 566 -16.05 -14.11 -34.52
N PRO A 567 -16.37 -15.39 -34.76
CA PRO A 567 -17.44 -15.70 -35.69
C PRO A 567 -18.70 -15.04 -35.16
N ALA A 568 -19.36 -14.25 -36.00
CA ALA A 568 -20.68 -13.72 -35.72
C ALA A 568 -21.56 -14.90 -35.29
N ARG A 569 -22.15 -14.81 -34.09
CA ARG A 569 -23.23 -15.71 -33.69
C ARG A 569 -24.28 -15.63 -34.80
N HIS A 570 -24.48 -16.71 -35.51
CA HIS A 570 -25.69 -16.89 -36.30
C HIS A 570 -26.83 -17.06 -35.32
N ASP A 571 -27.81 -16.17 -35.40
CA ASP A 571 -29.13 -16.35 -34.80
C ASP A 571 -29.76 -17.63 -35.35
N ARG A 572 -30.06 -18.56 -34.45
CA ARG A 572 -31.18 -19.50 -34.54
C ARG A 572 -31.71 -19.77 -33.15
#